data_AF-A0A1B0EW63-F1
#
_entry.id   AF-A0A1B0EW63-F1
#
_cell.length_a   1.000
_cell.length_b   1.000
_cell.length_c   1.000
_cell.angle_alpha   90.00
_cell.angle_beta   90.00
_cell.angle_gamma   90.00
#
_symmetry.space_group_name_H-M   'P 1'
#
loop_
_entity.id
_entity.type
_entity.pdbx_description
1 polymer ?
#
loop_
_entity_poly.entity_id
_entity_poly.type
_entity_poly.pdbx_seq_one_letter_code
_entity_poly.pdbx_strand_id
1 'polypeptide(L)'
;MKQKSPVTYLVSNRLTIADLAVFNAIFDHLDKLKASGGLPQNVQRWYDLIVSQECVQSVVASLPKKEEAPAVSREKFGDRKQEGRFVELPGAEMGKVVVRFPPEASGYLHIGHAKAALLNQYYQEAFQGKLIMRFDDTNPAKENVHFEQVILEDLKMLQIKPDLFTHTSQYFDLMLEYCEKLMKEGKAYVDDTEPEQMKKEREQKTESANRNNSVEKNFAMWQEMLKGSAEGQKCCVRAKMDMNSPNGCLRDPTIYRCKNEPHPRTGTKYKVSELLFI
;
A
#
# COMPACT_ATOMS: atom_id res chain seq x y z
N MET A 1 60.30 -33.79 -8.45
CA MET A 1 60.06 -32.41 -7.98
C MET A 1 58.64 -32.01 -8.37
N LYS A 2 57.68 -32.02 -7.43
CA LYS A 2 56.31 -31.57 -7.70
C LYS A 2 56.28 -30.04 -7.63
N GLN A 3 55.98 -29.40 -8.76
CA GLN A 3 55.83 -27.96 -8.91
C GLN A 3 54.71 -27.48 -7.97
N LYS A 4 55.08 -26.80 -6.87
CA LYS A 4 54.10 -26.19 -5.95
C LYS A 4 53.41 -25.06 -6.70
N SER A 5 52.21 -25.30 -7.20
CA SER A 5 51.35 -24.23 -7.72
C SER A 5 51.07 -23.22 -6.59
N PRO A 6 51.00 -21.91 -6.88
CA PRO A 6 50.75 -20.91 -5.85
C PRO A 6 49.36 -21.15 -5.23
N VAL A 7 49.33 -21.25 -3.91
CA VAL A 7 48.10 -21.29 -3.12
C VAL A 7 47.45 -19.91 -3.24
N THR A 8 46.28 -19.83 -3.85
CA THR A 8 45.58 -18.56 -4.10
C THR A 8 44.38 -18.47 -3.17
N TYR A 9 44.39 -17.50 -2.25
CA TYR A 9 43.19 -17.05 -1.52
C TYR A 9 42.64 -15.81 -2.23
N LEU A 10 41.38 -15.45 -1.97
CA LEU A 10 40.68 -14.41 -2.74
C LEU A 10 41.30 -13.02 -2.58
N VAL A 11 41.76 -12.69 -1.37
CA VAL A 11 42.20 -11.33 -1.02
C VAL A 11 43.68 -11.27 -0.62
N SER A 12 44.23 -12.36 -0.11
CA SER A 12 45.58 -12.37 0.48
C SER A 12 46.35 -13.64 0.12
N ASN A 13 47.54 -13.80 0.68
CA ASN A 13 48.33 -15.03 0.62
C ASN A 13 48.02 -15.99 1.80
N ARG A 14 46.96 -15.68 2.58
CA ARG A 14 46.46 -16.47 3.71
C ARG A 14 44.94 -16.48 3.72
N LEU A 15 44.35 -17.43 4.46
CA LEU A 15 42.90 -17.51 4.68
C LEU A 15 42.36 -16.21 5.29
N THR A 16 41.31 -15.65 4.69
CA THR A 16 40.64 -14.44 5.18
C THR A 16 39.15 -14.67 5.38
N ILE A 17 38.47 -13.70 6.01
CA ILE A 17 37.01 -13.71 6.17
C ILE A 17 36.31 -13.74 4.79
N ALA A 18 36.88 -13.10 3.78
CA ALA A 18 36.33 -13.11 2.43
C ALA A 18 36.28 -14.53 1.85
N ASP A 19 37.31 -15.35 2.10
CA ASP A 19 37.32 -16.74 1.67
C ASP A 19 36.23 -17.56 2.34
N LEU A 20 36.01 -17.36 3.65
CA LEU A 20 34.97 -18.06 4.41
C LEU A 20 33.55 -17.64 3.99
N ALA A 21 33.34 -16.35 3.71
CA ALA A 21 32.05 -15.84 3.25
C ALA A 21 31.66 -16.40 1.88
N VAL A 22 32.60 -16.41 0.93
CA VAL A 22 32.38 -16.98 -0.41
C VAL A 22 32.25 -18.50 -0.33
N PHE A 23 33.00 -19.15 0.56
CA PHE A 23 32.89 -20.60 0.78
C PHE A 23 31.49 -20.97 1.27
N ASN A 24 30.94 -20.25 2.25
CA ASN A 24 29.59 -20.52 2.76
C ASN A 24 28.53 -20.40 1.65
N ALA A 25 28.60 -19.35 0.83
CA ALA A 25 27.66 -19.14 -0.27
C ALA A 25 27.70 -20.27 -1.32
N ILE A 26 28.89 -20.83 -1.58
CA ILE A 26 29.05 -21.95 -2.52
C ILE A 26 28.68 -23.29 -1.85
N PHE A 27 29.05 -23.49 -0.58
CA PHE A 27 28.78 -24.71 0.19
C PHE A 27 27.27 -25.00 0.28
N ASP A 28 26.44 -23.98 0.49
CA ASP A 28 24.97 -24.13 0.56
C ASP A 28 24.31 -24.49 -0.78
N HIS A 29 24.98 -24.18 -1.90
CA HIS A 29 24.45 -24.31 -3.25
C HIS A 29 25.25 -25.26 -4.14
N LEU A 30 26.21 -26.01 -3.57
CA LEU A 30 27.16 -26.83 -4.30
C LEU A 30 26.47 -27.88 -5.20
N ASP A 31 25.42 -28.53 -4.68
CA ASP A 31 24.67 -29.55 -5.42
C ASP A 31 23.92 -28.97 -6.63
N LYS A 32 23.38 -27.75 -6.49
CA LYS A 32 22.71 -27.02 -7.58
C LYS A 32 23.71 -26.55 -8.63
N LEU A 33 24.87 -26.06 -8.21
CA LEU A 33 25.94 -25.61 -9.11
C LEU A 33 26.55 -26.78 -9.90
N LYS A 34 26.69 -27.96 -9.28
CA LYS A 34 27.08 -29.19 -9.96
C LYS A 34 26.05 -29.64 -11.00
N ALA A 35 24.75 -29.45 -10.73
CA ALA A 35 23.68 -29.79 -11.66
C ALA A 35 23.56 -28.82 -12.86
N SER A 36 24.01 -27.57 -12.75
CA SER A 36 23.85 -26.52 -13.77
C SER A 36 25.08 -26.32 -14.69
N GLY A 37 26.02 -27.25 -14.72
CA GLY A 37 27.23 -27.16 -15.57
C GLY A 37 28.57 -27.17 -14.83
N GLY A 38 28.56 -27.34 -13.50
CA GLY A 38 29.78 -27.46 -12.69
C GLY A 38 30.46 -26.13 -12.36
N LEU A 39 31.44 -26.18 -11.45
CA LEU A 39 32.24 -25.00 -11.10
C LEU A 39 33.40 -24.80 -12.10
N PRO A 40 33.73 -23.55 -12.46
CA PRO A 40 34.96 -23.26 -13.19
C PRO A 40 36.19 -23.83 -12.47
N GLN A 41 37.17 -24.33 -13.23
CA GLN A 41 38.32 -25.08 -12.71
C GLN A 41 39.10 -24.34 -11.60
N ASN A 42 39.26 -23.02 -11.75
CA ASN A 42 39.91 -22.16 -10.76
C ASN A 42 39.12 -22.05 -9.45
N VAL A 43 37.78 -22.01 -9.55
CA VAL A 43 36.88 -21.94 -8.39
C VAL A 43 36.84 -23.30 -7.68
N GLN A 44 36.78 -24.41 -8.42
CA GLN A 44 36.86 -25.76 -7.85
C GLN A 44 38.16 -25.95 -7.07
N ARG A 45 39.30 -25.58 -7.66
CA ARG A 45 40.61 -25.69 -7.01
C ARG A 45 40.72 -24.86 -5.73
N TRP A 46 40.17 -23.64 -5.74
CA TRP A 46 40.11 -22.79 -4.55
C TRP A 46 39.15 -23.38 -3.50
N TYR A 47 37.99 -23.90 -3.92
CA TYR A 47 37.02 -24.51 -3.02
C TYR A 47 37.63 -25.72 -2.28
N ASP A 48 38.32 -26.61 -3.01
CA ASP A 48 38.99 -27.78 -2.44
C ASP A 48 40.08 -27.37 -1.43
N LEU A 49 40.80 -26.27 -1.72
CA LEU A 49 41.78 -25.69 -0.80
C LEU A 49 41.11 -25.19 0.50
N ILE A 50 39.95 -24.52 0.43
CA ILE A 50 39.24 -24.05 1.62
C ILE A 50 38.66 -25.22 2.42
N VAL A 51 38.10 -26.24 1.75
CA VAL A 51 37.60 -27.47 2.39
C VAL A 51 38.71 -28.25 3.10
N SER A 52 39.96 -28.17 2.61
CA SER A 52 41.10 -28.84 3.24
C SER A 52 41.61 -28.18 4.53
N GLN A 53 41.12 -26.98 4.88
CA GLN A 53 41.56 -26.28 6.09
C GLN A 53 40.98 -26.94 7.34
N GLU A 54 41.81 -27.21 8.35
CA GLU A 54 41.40 -27.88 9.59
C GLU A 54 40.23 -27.17 10.29
N CYS A 55 40.22 -25.84 10.29
CA CYS A 55 39.15 -25.04 10.87
C CYS A 55 37.81 -25.16 10.13
N VAL A 56 37.85 -25.40 8.82
CA VAL A 56 36.65 -25.59 8.00
C VAL A 56 36.14 -27.01 8.17
N GLN A 57 37.03 -28.01 8.18
CA GLN A 57 36.65 -29.40 8.39
C GLN A 57 35.99 -29.63 9.76
N SER A 58 36.53 -29.02 10.81
CA SER A 58 35.97 -29.16 12.17
C SER A 58 34.57 -28.55 12.29
N VAL A 59 34.33 -27.42 11.62
CA VAL A 59 33.01 -26.77 11.59
C VAL A 59 32.05 -27.55 10.70
N VAL A 60 32.45 -27.96 9.49
CA VAL A 60 31.60 -28.76 8.59
C VAL A 60 31.20 -30.09 9.23
N ALA A 61 32.08 -30.71 10.01
CA ALA A 61 31.79 -31.93 10.74
C ALA A 61 30.87 -31.73 11.96
N SER A 62 30.84 -30.52 12.54
CA SER A 62 29.98 -30.19 13.68
C SER A 62 28.60 -29.66 13.26
N LEU A 63 28.43 -29.30 11.99
CA LEU A 63 27.12 -28.95 11.45
C LEU A 63 26.19 -30.17 11.55
N PRO A 64 24.92 -29.96 11.94
CA PRO A 64 23.93 -31.02 11.87
C PRO A 64 23.89 -31.54 10.42
N LYS A 65 23.75 -32.87 10.25
CA LYS A 65 23.47 -33.44 8.93
C LYS A 65 22.34 -32.61 8.35
N LYS A 66 22.56 -32.05 7.16
CA LYS A 66 21.55 -31.32 6.39
C LYS A 66 20.36 -32.27 6.31
N GLU A 67 19.39 -32.12 7.22
CA GLU A 67 18.03 -32.50 6.90
C GLU A 67 17.82 -31.78 5.59
N GLU A 68 17.54 -32.54 4.54
CA GLU A 68 16.99 -31.96 3.34
C GLU A 68 15.76 -31.19 3.85
N ALA A 69 15.92 -29.88 4.06
CA ALA A 69 14.82 -28.96 3.96
C ALA A 69 14.16 -29.42 2.67
N PRO A 70 12.91 -29.93 2.74
CA PRO A 70 12.31 -30.66 1.65
C PRO A 70 12.57 -29.81 0.43
N ALA A 71 13.12 -30.44 -0.62
CA ALA A 71 13.29 -29.76 -1.88
C ALA A 71 12.03 -28.92 -2.06
N VAL A 72 12.18 -27.60 -2.11
CA VAL A 72 11.11 -26.76 -2.63
C VAL A 72 11.06 -27.22 -4.06
N SER A 73 10.28 -28.29 -4.27
CA SER A 73 9.69 -28.59 -5.53
C SER A 73 9.20 -27.22 -5.97
N ARG A 74 9.56 -26.85 -7.21
CA ARG A 74 8.55 -26.14 -7.96
C ARG A 74 7.37 -27.09 -7.92
N GLU A 75 6.52 -26.93 -6.91
CA GLU A 75 5.17 -27.41 -6.97
C GLU A 75 4.74 -26.94 -8.35
N LYS A 76 4.49 -27.89 -9.25
CA LYS A 76 3.36 -27.68 -10.14
C LYS A 76 2.28 -27.24 -9.18
N PHE A 77 1.85 -25.98 -9.28
CA PHE A 77 0.74 -25.45 -8.51
C PHE A 77 -0.41 -26.43 -8.71
N GLY A 78 -0.53 -27.35 -7.75
CA GLY A 78 -1.35 -28.52 -7.79
C GLY A 78 -2.02 -28.51 -6.44
N ASP A 79 -3.26 -28.03 -6.47
CA ASP A 79 -4.22 -28.00 -5.37
C ASP A 79 -3.62 -28.07 -3.97
N ARG A 80 -3.04 -26.96 -3.52
CA ARG A 80 -3.17 -26.64 -2.10
C ARG A 80 -4.67 -26.49 -1.86
N LYS A 81 -5.27 -27.35 -1.06
CA LYS A 81 -6.56 -27.02 -0.44
C LYS A 81 -6.35 -25.66 0.25
N GLN A 82 -6.96 -24.63 -0.32
CA GLN A 82 -6.87 -23.25 0.13
C GLN A 82 -7.54 -23.15 1.51
N GLU A 83 -6.81 -23.48 2.57
CA GLU A 83 -7.24 -23.22 3.93
C GLU A 83 -7.01 -21.74 4.23
N GLY A 84 -8.08 -20.99 3.94
CA GLY A 84 -8.12 -19.57 3.71
C GLY A 84 -8.95 -19.37 2.46
N ARG A 85 -10.23 -19.78 2.50
CA ARG A 85 -11.15 -19.72 1.35
C ARG A 85 -11.03 -18.33 0.72
N PHE A 86 -10.37 -18.25 -0.43
CA PHE A 86 -10.55 -17.12 -1.32
C PHE A 86 -12.05 -17.14 -1.65
N VAL A 87 -12.76 -16.15 -1.13
CA VAL A 87 -14.21 -16.13 -1.17
C VAL A 87 -14.59 -15.89 -2.62
N GLU A 88 -15.42 -16.75 -3.19
CA GLU A 88 -16.10 -16.43 -4.43
C GLU A 88 -16.89 -15.15 -4.20
N LEU A 89 -16.54 -14.09 -4.93
CA LEU A 89 -17.26 -12.83 -4.90
C LEU A 89 -18.71 -13.09 -5.36
N PRO A 90 -19.73 -12.96 -4.50
CA PRO A 90 -21.10 -13.26 -4.87
C PRO A 90 -21.55 -12.38 -6.04
N GLY A 91 -22.03 -13.00 -7.12
CA GLY A 91 -22.46 -12.27 -8.32
C GLY A 91 -21.33 -11.74 -9.19
N ALA A 92 -20.07 -12.14 -8.95
CA ALA A 92 -18.97 -11.78 -9.83
C ALA A 92 -19.05 -12.52 -11.16
N GLU A 93 -18.93 -11.75 -12.23
CA GLU A 93 -18.84 -12.26 -13.59
C GLU A 93 -17.41 -12.11 -14.12
N MET A 94 -16.95 -13.13 -14.83
CA MET A 94 -15.63 -13.13 -15.47
C MET A 94 -15.49 -11.94 -16.43
N GLY A 95 -14.39 -11.21 -16.35
CA GLY A 95 -14.13 -10.01 -17.14
C GLY A 95 -14.78 -8.72 -16.61
N LYS A 96 -15.68 -8.79 -15.62
CA LYS A 96 -16.42 -7.63 -15.09
C LYS A 96 -15.98 -7.17 -13.70
N VAL A 97 -15.21 -7.98 -12.99
CA VAL A 97 -14.71 -7.61 -11.66
C VAL A 97 -13.73 -6.44 -11.77
N VAL A 98 -13.96 -5.40 -10.97
CA VAL A 98 -13.04 -4.27 -10.85
C VAL A 98 -12.71 -4.09 -9.38
N VAL A 99 -11.42 -4.16 -9.07
CA VAL A 99 -10.88 -3.99 -7.72
C VAL A 99 -9.96 -2.76 -7.67
N ARG A 100 -9.67 -2.26 -6.47
CA ARG A 100 -8.81 -1.09 -6.30
C ARG A 100 -7.84 -1.24 -5.14
N PHE A 101 -6.62 -0.75 -5.33
CA PHE A 101 -5.67 -0.50 -4.24
C PHE A 101 -5.49 1.02 -4.08
N PRO A 102 -6.02 1.61 -2.99
CA PRO A 102 -6.08 3.06 -2.82
C PRO A 102 -5.12 3.61 -1.74
N PRO A 103 -3.79 3.62 -1.93
CA PRO A 103 -2.88 4.12 -0.90
C PRO A 103 -2.95 5.66 -0.77
N GLU A 104 -2.85 6.16 0.46
CA GLU A 104 -2.55 7.58 0.74
C GLU A 104 -1.05 7.81 0.63
N ALA A 105 -0.58 8.87 -0.06
CA ALA A 105 0.84 9.15 -0.19
C ALA A 105 1.38 9.95 1.01
N SER A 106 1.02 9.51 2.21
CA SER A 106 1.42 10.12 3.48
C SER A 106 2.47 9.33 4.26
N GLY A 107 2.92 8.19 3.72
CA GLY A 107 3.92 7.35 4.36
C GLY A 107 4.31 6.13 3.51
N TYR A 108 5.22 5.32 4.05
CA TYR A 108 5.74 4.13 3.39
C TYR A 108 4.75 2.97 3.43
N LEU A 109 4.79 2.10 2.42
CA LEU A 109 4.06 0.84 2.47
C LEU A 109 4.67 -0.07 3.53
N HIS A 110 3.82 -0.79 4.25
CA HIS A 110 4.23 -1.86 5.16
C HIS A 110 3.53 -3.16 4.74
N ILE A 111 3.83 -4.26 5.44
CA ILE A 111 3.32 -5.59 5.09
C ILE A 111 1.78 -5.68 5.00
N GLY A 112 1.07 -4.82 5.73
CA GLY A 112 -0.39 -4.71 5.67
C GLY A 112 -0.87 -4.21 4.30
N HIS A 113 -0.19 -3.20 3.75
CA HIS A 113 -0.44 -2.71 2.39
C HIS A 113 -0.11 -3.77 1.34
N ALA A 114 0.99 -4.51 1.51
CA ALA A 114 1.35 -5.61 0.61
C ALA A 114 0.24 -6.67 0.54
N LYS A 115 -0.33 -7.05 1.70
CA LYS A 115 -1.47 -7.99 1.75
C LYS A 115 -2.67 -7.45 0.96
N ALA A 116 -3.03 -6.18 1.15
CA ALA A 116 -4.15 -5.58 0.44
C ALA A 116 -3.90 -5.50 -1.08
N ALA A 117 -2.72 -5.07 -1.50
CA ALA A 117 -2.35 -4.98 -2.92
C ALA A 117 -2.37 -6.36 -3.60
N LEU A 118 -1.74 -7.36 -2.99
CA LEU A 118 -1.71 -8.74 -3.49
C LEU A 118 -3.10 -9.37 -3.55
N LEU A 119 -3.95 -9.11 -2.55
CA LEU A 119 -5.32 -9.62 -2.55
C LEU A 119 -6.15 -9.02 -3.68
N ASN A 120 -6.01 -7.72 -3.94
CA ASN A 120 -6.70 -7.08 -5.06
C ASN A 120 -6.19 -7.66 -6.39
N GLN A 121 -4.86 -7.77 -6.60
CA GLN A 121 -4.34 -8.41 -7.82
C GLN A 121 -4.81 -9.85 -8.00
N TYR A 122 -4.89 -10.63 -6.92
CA TYR A 122 -5.44 -11.99 -6.99
C TYR A 122 -6.86 -11.99 -7.59
N TYR A 123 -7.74 -11.09 -7.17
CA TYR A 123 -9.10 -11.01 -7.72
C TYR A 123 -9.13 -10.49 -9.16
N GLN A 124 -8.25 -9.58 -9.53
CA GLN A 124 -8.06 -9.16 -10.92
C GLN A 124 -7.69 -10.38 -11.79
N GLU A 125 -6.68 -11.16 -11.40
CA GLU A 125 -6.21 -12.32 -12.17
C GLU A 125 -7.25 -13.45 -12.20
N ALA A 126 -7.83 -13.80 -11.05
CA ALA A 126 -8.79 -14.90 -10.91
C ALA A 126 -10.09 -14.65 -11.69
N PHE A 127 -10.55 -13.40 -11.78
CA PHE A 127 -11.78 -13.03 -12.48
C PHE A 127 -11.53 -12.39 -13.85
N GLN A 128 -10.30 -12.41 -14.37
CA GLN A 128 -9.92 -11.69 -15.61
C GLN A 128 -10.40 -10.22 -15.59
N GLY A 129 -10.43 -9.64 -14.39
CA GLY A 129 -10.96 -8.33 -14.09
C GLY A 129 -9.95 -7.22 -14.29
N LYS A 130 -10.18 -6.10 -13.62
CA LYS A 130 -9.29 -4.92 -13.64
C LYS A 130 -8.86 -4.53 -12.24
N LEU A 131 -7.59 -4.14 -12.10
CA LEU A 131 -7.02 -3.53 -10.91
C LEU A 131 -6.75 -2.05 -11.14
N ILE A 132 -7.41 -1.21 -10.34
CA ILE A 132 -7.16 0.22 -10.32
C ILE A 132 -6.22 0.55 -9.17
N MET A 133 -5.08 1.17 -9.47
CA MET A 133 -4.26 1.85 -8.48
C MET A 133 -4.75 3.30 -8.40
N ARG A 134 -5.17 3.73 -7.21
CA ARG A 134 -5.65 5.11 -7.00
C ARG A 134 -4.96 5.76 -5.83
N PHE A 135 -4.12 6.76 -6.05
CA PHE A 135 -3.65 7.58 -4.93
C PHE A 135 -4.82 8.36 -4.34
N ASP A 136 -5.05 8.18 -3.04
CA ASP A 136 -6.14 8.84 -2.33
C ASP A 136 -5.72 10.19 -1.77
N ASP A 137 -5.41 11.11 -2.69
CA ASP A 137 -4.78 12.41 -2.43
C ASP A 137 -5.77 13.50 -2.01
N THR A 138 -6.72 13.19 -1.12
CA THR A 138 -7.75 14.18 -0.71
C THR A 138 -7.25 15.21 0.30
N ASN A 139 -6.13 14.97 0.97
CA ASN A 139 -5.63 15.78 2.08
C ASN A 139 -4.29 16.47 1.77
N PRO A 140 -4.29 17.74 1.31
CA PRO A 140 -3.10 18.47 0.89
C PRO A 140 -1.92 18.45 1.87
N ALA A 141 -2.18 18.53 3.19
CA ALA A 141 -1.14 18.55 4.23
C ALA A 141 -0.33 17.25 4.35
N LYS A 142 -0.90 16.12 3.94
CA LYS A 142 -0.31 14.80 4.16
C LYS A 142 0.37 14.23 2.92
N GLU A 143 0.03 14.74 1.74
CA GLU A 143 0.52 14.20 0.47
C GLU A 143 1.94 14.67 0.17
N ASN A 144 2.83 13.72 -0.13
CA ASN A 144 4.22 14.01 -0.54
C ASN A 144 4.59 13.22 -1.80
N VAL A 145 5.09 13.95 -2.81
CA VAL A 145 5.56 13.38 -4.08
C VAL A 145 6.63 12.30 -3.87
N HIS A 146 7.46 12.44 -2.82
CA HIS A 146 8.45 11.42 -2.47
C HIS A 146 7.78 10.08 -2.09
N PHE A 147 6.72 10.10 -1.29
CA PHE A 147 6.01 8.88 -0.90
C PHE A 147 5.30 8.24 -2.10
N GLU A 148 4.73 9.04 -3.02
CA GLU A 148 4.17 8.50 -4.26
C GLU A 148 5.20 7.69 -5.05
N GLN A 149 6.42 8.21 -5.21
CA GLN A 149 7.49 7.53 -5.93
C GLN A 149 7.89 6.21 -5.25
N VAL A 150 8.08 6.23 -3.94
CA VAL A 150 8.46 5.02 -3.18
C VAL A 150 7.35 3.97 -3.23
N ILE A 151 6.09 4.38 -3.11
CA ILE A 151 4.94 3.48 -3.24
C ILE A 151 4.94 2.80 -4.62
N LEU A 152 5.22 3.54 -5.70
CA LEU A 152 5.30 2.95 -7.05
C LEU A 152 6.47 1.97 -7.20
N GLU A 153 7.62 2.26 -6.58
CA GLU A 153 8.76 1.34 -6.54
C GLU A 153 8.44 0.06 -5.77
N ASP A 154 7.80 0.17 -4.60
CA ASP A 154 7.36 -0.96 -3.79
C ASP A 154 6.37 -1.85 -4.56
N LEU A 155 5.39 -1.24 -5.23
CA LEU A 155 4.43 -1.98 -6.07
C LEU A 155 5.14 -2.72 -7.21
N LYS A 156 6.14 -2.10 -7.84
CA LYS A 156 6.96 -2.74 -8.87
C LYS A 156 7.78 -3.90 -8.30
N MET A 157 8.34 -3.75 -7.10
CA MET A 157 9.08 -4.81 -6.41
C MET A 157 8.18 -6.01 -6.07
N LEU A 158 6.95 -5.74 -5.64
CA LEU A 158 5.91 -6.74 -5.37
C LEU A 158 5.30 -7.32 -6.66
N GLN A 159 5.73 -6.87 -7.84
CA GLN A 159 5.22 -7.26 -9.16
C GLN A 159 3.71 -7.02 -9.29
N ILE A 160 3.21 -5.96 -8.64
CA ILE A 160 1.81 -5.56 -8.75
C ILE A 160 1.58 -4.88 -10.09
N LYS A 161 0.57 -5.34 -10.86
CA LYS A 161 0.28 -4.89 -12.23
C LYS A 161 -1.12 -4.29 -12.33
N PRO A 162 -1.31 -3.03 -11.93
CA PRO A 162 -2.58 -2.34 -12.12
C PRO A 162 -2.83 -2.04 -13.60
N ASP A 163 -4.09 -2.12 -14.01
CA ASP A 163 -4.57 -1.78 -15.36
C ASP A 163 -4.74 -0.28 -15.54
N LEU A 164 -5.02 0.44 -14.46
CA LEU A 164 -5.25 1.89 -14.47
C LEU A 164 -4.62 2.55 -13.25
N PHE A 165 -3.98 3.69 -13.49
CA PHE A 165 -3.51 4.60 -12.45
C PHE A 165 -4.37 5.86 -12.44
N THR A 166 -4.88 6.22 -11.26
CA THR A 166 -5.70 7.41 -11.06
C THR A 166 -5.30 8.14 -9.78
N HIS A 167 -5.73 9.39 -9.66
CA HIS A 167 -5.67 10.15 -8.41
C HIS A 167 -7.09 10.59 -8.05
N THR A 168 -7.44 10.59 -6.77
CA THR A 168 -8.75 11.11 -6.34
C THR A 168 -8.93 12.57 -6.75
N SER A 169 -7.85 13.37 -6.73
CA SER A 169 -7.83 14.78 -7.16
C SER A 169 -8.24 15.04 -8.61
N GLN A 170 -8.15 14.04 -9.50
CA GLN A 170 -8.65 14.13 -10.88
C GLN A 170 -10.18 14.24 -10.94
N TYR A 171 -10.87 13.80 -9.88
CA TYR A 171 -12.33 13.73 -9.82
C TYR A 171 -12.93 14.82 -8.93
N PHE A 172 -12.15 15.78 -8.42
CA PHE A 172 -12.66 16.83 -7.52
C PHE A 172 -13.81 17.64 -8.14
N ASP A 173 -13.73 18.01 -9.42
CA ASP A 173 -14.83 18.74 -10.08
C ASP A 173 -16.14 17.91 -10.04
N LEU A 174 -16.07 16.60 -10.28
CA LEU A 174 -17.21 15.69 -10.20
C LEU A 174 -17.74 15.53 -8.76
N MET A 175 -16.84 15.46 -7.79
CA MET A 175 -17.21 15.33 -6.37
C MET A 175 -17.92 16.59 -5.86
N LEU A 176 -17.46 17.78 -6.28
CA LEU A 176 -18.12 19.05 -5.97
C LEU A 176 -19.53 19.11 -6.57
N GLU A 177 -19.71 18.65 -7.81
CA GLU A 177 -21.04 18.54 -8.43
C GLU A 177 -21.98 17.65 -7.62
N TYR A 178 -21.51 16.49 -7.16
CA TYR A 178 -22.29 15.60 -6.30
C TYR A 178 -22.62 16.23 -4.95
N CYS A 179 -21.69 16.97 -4.34
CA CYS A 179 -21.95 17.71 -3.10
C CYS A 179 -23.08 18.73 -3.29
N GLU A 180 -23.04 19.52 -4.36
CA GLU A 180 -24.09 20.48 -4.69
C GLU A 180 -25.42 19.80 -4.97
N LYS A 181 -25.42 18.65 -5.64
CA LYS A 181 -26.62 17.84 -5.86
C LYS A 181 -27.22 17.36 -4.54
N LEU A 182 -26.41 16.86 -3.61
CA LEU A 182 -26.87 16.44 -2.29
C LEU A 182 -27.48 17.60 -1.50
N MET A 183 -26.88 18.80 -1.55
CA MET A 183 -27.44 19.99 -0.91
C MET A 183 -28.78 20.42 -1.54
N LYS A 184 -28.90 20.41 -2.87
CA LYS A 184 -30.17 20.69 -3.58
C LYS A 184 -31.27 19.71 -3.21
N GLU A 185 -30.92 18.43 -3.02
CA GLU A 185 -31.85 17.38 -2.59
C GLU A 185 -32.13 17.40 -1.08
N GLY A 186 -31.56 18.33 -0.31
CA GLY A 186 -31.73 18.42 1.14
C GLY A 186 -31.05 17.29 1.93
N LYS A 187 -30.13 16.55 1.29
CA LYS A 187 -29.38 15.41 1.84
C LYS A 187 -28.01 15.81 2.40
N ALA A 188 -27.62 17.07 2.27
CA ALA A 188 -26.44 17.64 2.89
C ALA A 188 -26.72 19.09 3.31
N TYR A 189 -25.99 19.58 4.31
CA TYR A 189 -26.08 20.96 4.78
C TYR A 189 -24.70 21.47 5.21
N VAL A 190 -24.53 22.79 5.25
CA VAL A 190 -23.30 23.44 5.71
C VAL A 190 -23.45 23.78 7.18
N ASP A 191 -22.43 23.46 7.97
CA ASP A 191 -22.41 23.62 9.42
C ASP A 191 -21.16 24.41 9.84
N ASP A 192 -21.38 25.52 10.54
CA ASP A 192 -20.34 26.37 11.14
C ASP A 192 -20.21 26.16 12.66
N THR A 193 -20.86 25.11 13.20
CA THR A 193 -20.73 24.73 14.61
C THR A 193 -19.29 24.32 14.92
N GLU A 194 -18.75 24.85 16.01
CA GLU A 194 -17.39 24.53 16.47
C GLU A 194 -17.18 23.01 16.65
N PRO A 195 -16.00 22.45 16.29
CA PRO A 195 -15.78 21.00 16.26
C PRO A 195 -16.08 20.27 17.57
N GLU A 196 -15.73 20.85 18.72
CA GLU A 196 -16.00 20.27 20.04
C GLU A 196 -17.50 20.24 20.37
N GLN A 197 -18.23 21.28 19.96
CA GLN A 197 -19.68 21.33 20.13
C GLN A 197 -20.37 20.32 19.21
N MET A 198 -19.95 20.25 17.95
CA MET A 198 -20.45 19.28 16.97
C MET A 198 -20.23 17.83 17.44
N LYS A 199 -19.08 17.54 18.06
CA LYS A 199 -18.79 16.23 18.65
C LYS A 199 -19.78 15.91 19.77
N LYS A 200 -20.00 16.84 20.71
CA LYS A 200 -20.98 16.68 21.80
C LYS A 200 -22.39 16.46 21.29
N GLU A 201 -22.82 17.23 20.30
CA GLU A 201 -24.14 17.08 19.66
C GLU A 201 -24.30 15.68 19.05
N ARG A 202 -23.29 15.17 18.34
CA ARG A 202 -23.31 13.81 17.78
C ARG A 202 -23.32 12.72 18.86
N GLU A 203 -22.60 12.91 19.96
CA GLU A 203 -22.62 11.99 21.10
C GLU A 203 -23.99 11.98 21.79
N GLN A 204 -24.59 13.15 21.95
CA GLN A 204 -25.90 13.36 22.59
C GLN A 204 -27.09 13.12 21.66
N LYS A 205 -26.85 12.87 20.36
CA LYS A 205 -27.89 12.70 19.32
C LYS A 205 -28.74 13.97 19.11
N THR A 206 -28.18 15.14 19.38
CA THR A 206 -28.82 16.43 19.18
C THR A 206 -28.54 16.94 17.78
N GLU A 207 -29.57 17.42 17.07
CA GLU A 207 -29.40 18.02 15.76
C GLU A 207 -28.68 19.38 15.86
N SER A 208 -27.77 19.65 14.92
CA SER A 208 -27.17 20.98 14.77
C SER A 208 -28.25 22.00 14.40
N ALA A 209 -28.08 23.24 14.88
CA ALA A 209 -28.95 24.35 14.51
C ALA A 209 -28.98 24.60 12.98
N ASN A 210 -27.91 24.21 12.28
CA ASN A 210 -27.78 24.36 10.83
C ASN A 210 -28.42 23.22 10.03
N ARG A 211 -28.81 22.11 10.67
CA ARG A 211 -29.30 20.91 9.98
C ARG A 211 -30.53 21.17 9.11
N ASN A 212 -31.37 22.13 9.52
CA ASN A 212 -32.60 22.50 8.84
C ASN A 212 -32.51 23.87 8.14
N ASN A 213 -31.30 24.33 7.81
CA ASN A 213 -31.07 25.49 6.97
C ASN A 213 -31.79 25.33 5.60
N SER A 214 -32.24 26.44 5.02
CA SER A 214 -32.75 26.44 3.65
C SER A 214 -31.63 26.12 2.65
N VAL A 215 -32.02 25.66 1.46
CA VAL A 215 -31.06 25.35 0.38
C VAL A 215 -30.24 26.59 0.05
N GLU A 216 -30.87 27.77 -0.04
CA GLU A 216 -30.21 29.05 -0.35
C GLU A 216 -29.17 29.42 0.69
N LYS A 217 -29.49 29.24 1.99
CA LYS A 217 -28.53 29.49 3.07
C LYS A 217 -27.33 28.54 3.00
N ASN A 218 -27.57 27.25 2.77
CA ASN A 218 -26.49 26.27 2.61
C ASN A 218 -25.59 26.62 1.41
N PHE A 219 -26.18 27.01 0.27
CA PHE A 219 -25.40 27.43 -0.90
C PHE A 219 -24.59 28.70 -0.64
N ALA A 220 -25.13 29.69 0.09
CA ALA A 220 -24.37 30.88 0.45
C ALA A 220 -23.12 30.55 1.28
N MET A 221 -23.27 29.70 2.31
CA MET A 221 -22.15 29.24 3.12
C MET A 221 -21.17 28.38 2.31
N TRP A 222 -21.66 27.53 1.41
CA TRP A 222 -20.84 26.72 0.51
C TRP A 222 -19.98 27.57 -0.43
N GLN A 223 -20.51 28.66 -0.98
CA GLN A 223 -19.73 29.59 -1.80
C GLN A 223 -18.59 30.24 -1.00
N GLU A 224 -18.81 30.54 0.28
CA GLU A 224 -17.74 31.02 1.17
C GLU A 224 -16.66 29.96 1.42
N MET A 225 -17.04 28.69 1.55
CA MET A 225 -16.10 27.57 1.61
C MET A 225 -15.27 27.44 0.32
N LEU A 226 -15.90 27.52 -0.86
CA LEU A 226 -15.20 27.43 -2.15
C LEU A 226 -14.20 28.58 -2.36
N LYS A 227 -14.53 29.78 -1.88
CA LYS A 227 -13.61 30.93 -1.88
C LYS A 227 -12.48 30.80 -0.87
N GLY A 228 -12.62 29.93 0.13
CA GLY A 228 -11.69 29.82 1.24
C GLY A 228 -11.71 31.04 2.16
N SER A 229 -12.85 31.72 2.30
CA SER A 229 -12.94 32.91 3.15
C SER A 229 -12.76 32.58 4.64
N ALA A 230 -12.64 33.60 5.49
CA ALA A 230 -12.53 33.39 6.93
C ALA A 230 -13.77 32.72 7.53
N GLU A 231 -14.95 32.94 6.93
CA GLU A 231 -16.20 32.26 7.30
C GLU A 231 -16.22 30.83 6.74
N GLY A 232 -15.84 30.66 5.47
CA GLY A 232 -15.73 29.34 4.84
C GLY A 232 -14.82 28.37 5.58
N GLN A 233 -13.70 28.85 6.12
CA GLN A 233 -12.75 28.04 6.90
C GLN A 233 -13.32 27.49 8.22
N LYS A 234 -14.36 28.11 8.77
CA LYS A 234 -15.07 27.61 9.96
C LYS A 234 -16.15 26.60 9.60
N CYS A 235 -16.54 26.56 8.34
CA CYS A 235 -17.62 25.73 7.85
C CYS A 235 -17.13 24.33 7.44
N CYS A 236 -18.03 23.36 7.56
CA CYS A 236 -17.90 22.05 6.96
C CYS A 236 -19.23 21.64 6.32
N VAL A 237 -19.21 20.70 5.37
CA VAL A 237 -20.44 20.11 4.84
C VAL A 237 -20.68 18.80 5.55
N ARG A 238 -21.93 18.55 5.97
CA ARG A 238 -22.35 17.30 6.62
C ARG A 238 -23.43 16.62 5.80
N ALA A 239 -23.34 15.29 5.66
CA ALA A 239 -24.42 14.50 5.10
C ALA A 239 -25.57 14.45 6.11
N LYS A 240 -26.82 14.57 5.64
CA LYS A 240 -28.01 14.39 6.47
C LYS A 240 -28.36 12.90 6.49
N MET A 241 -28.10 12.26 7.61
CA MET A 241 -28.33 10.84 7.89
C MET A 241 -29.19 10.72 9.14
N ASP A 242 -29.00 9.65 9.93
CA ASP A 242 -29.76 9.37 11.13
C ASP A 242 -28.97 9.75 12.39
N MET A 243 -29.36 10.85 13.02
CA MET A 243 -28.80 11.29 14.30
C MET A 243 -29.07 10.31 15.45
N ASN A 244 -30.10 9.45 15.33
CA ASN A 244 -30.43 8.46 16.34
C ASN A 244 -29.69 7.13 16.18
N SER A 245 -28.95 6.95 15.08
CA SER A 245 -28.26 5.72 14.72
C SER A 245 -27.40 5.17 15.88
N PRO A 246 -27.41 3.85 16.12
CA PRO A 246 -26.48 3.22 17.06
C PRO A 246 -25.02 3.37 16.60
N ASN A 247 -24.78 3.44 15.27
CA ASN A 247 -23.47 3.73 14.72
C ASN A 247 -23.22 5.25 14.66
N GLY A 248 -22.31 5.74 15.50
CA GLY A 248 -21.92 7.15 15.57
C GLY A 248 -21.41 7.72 14.24
N CYS A 249 -20.79 6.90 13.38
CA CYS A 249 -20.31 7.32 12.06
C CYS A 249 -21.45 7.69 11.10
N LEU A 250 -22.68 7.19 11.33
CA LEU A 250 -23.86 7.52 10.54
C LEU A 250 -24.64 8.73 11.09
N ARG A 251 -24.16 9.37 12.16
CA ARG A 251 -24.77 10.58 12.75
C ARG A 251 -24.21 11.81 12.07
N ASP A 252 -24.85 12.21 10.98
CA ASP A 252 -24.52 13.34 10.12
C ASP A 252 -23.01 13.58 9.95
N PRO A 253 -22.29 12.64 9.30
CA PRO A 253 -20.84 12.73 9.18
C PRO A 253 -20.42 13.89 8.27
N THR A 254 -19.26 14.46 8.55
CA THR A 254 -18.66 15.53 7.74
C THR A 254 -18.13 14.96 6.43
N ILE A 255 -18.55 15.55 5.31
CA ILE A 255 -18.22 15.12 3.94
C ILE A 255 -17.19 16.06 3.28
N TYR A 256 -17.16 17.34 3.67
CA TYR A 256 -16.18 18.34 3.19
C TYR A 256 -15.69 19.24 4.31
N ARG A 257 -14.44 19.69 4.22
CA ARG A 257 -13.87 20.77 5.04
C ARG A 257 -13.19 21.80 4.16
N CYS A 258 -13.18 23.04 4.61
CA CYS A 258 -12.40 24.09 3.98
C CYS A 258 -10.96 24.08 4.52
N LYS A 259 -9.98 23.98 3.63
CA LYS A 259 -8.54 24.06 3.93
C LYS A 259 -7.83 24.88 2.85
N ASN A 260 -7.22 25.99 3.27
CA ASN A 260 -6.48 26.88 2.37
C ASN A 260 -5.03 26.43 2.15
N GLU A 261 -4.82 25.14 1.97
CA GLU A 261 -3.49 24.56 1.73
C GLU A 261 -3.35 24.24 0.24
N PRO A 262 -2.18 24.49 -0.38
CA PRO A 262 -1.94 24.10 -1.76
C PRO A 262 -1.83 22.58 -1.86
N HIS A 263 -2.58 21.98 -2.78
CA HIS A 263 -2.49 20.56 -3.10
C HIS A 263 -1.29 20.30 -4.02
N PRO A 264 -0.48 19.24 -3.82
CA PRO A 264 0.71 18.96 -4.64
C PRO A 264 0.45 18.92 -6.15
N ARG A 265 -0.69 18.34 -6.56
CA ARG A 265 -1.10 18.22 -7.96
C ARG A 265 -1.98 19.36 -8.50
N THR A 266 -3.01 19.79 -7.76
CA THR A 266 -4.00 20.77 -8.24
C THR A 266 -3.71 22.20 -7.78
N GLY A 267 -2.60 22.41 -7.06
CA GLY A 267 -2.19 23.71 -6.54
C GLY A 267 -3.26 24.33 -5.65
N THR A 268 -3.60 25.58 -5.92
CA THR A 268 -4.56 26.36 -5.14
C THR A 268 -5.98 26.39 -5.72
N LYS A 269 -6.26 25.57 -6.75
CA LYS A 269 -7.56 25.54 -7.47
C LYS A 269 -8.73 25.26 -6.53
N TYR A 270 -8.54 24.38 -5.55
CA TYR A 270 -9.59 23.98 -4.62
C TYR A 270 -9.24 24.45 -3.20
N LYS A 271 -10.24 24.99 -2.50
CA LYS A 271 -10.15 25.41 -1.08
C LYS A 271 -10.87 24.46 -0.14
N VAL A 272 -11.57 23.47 -0.70
CA VAL A 272 -12.31 22.46 0.03
C VAL A 272 -11.73 21.09 -0.29
N SER A 273 -11.65 20.26 0.74
CA SER A 273 -11.18 18.88 0.66
C SER A 273 -12.30 17.95 1.11
N GLU A 274 -12.57 16.92 0.31
CA GLU A 274 -13.47 15.85 0.71
C GLU A 274 -12.86 15.05 1.86
N LEU A 275 -13.71 14.54 2.75
CA LEU A 275 -13.31 13.62 3.80
C LEU A 275 -13.72 12.21 3.42
N LEU A 276 -12.77 11.28 3.56
CA LEU A 276 -13.02 9.86 3.40
C LEU A 276 -13.99 9.33 4.46
N PHE A 277 -15.02 8.63 3.99
CA PHE A 277 -15.84 7.74 4.82
C PHE A 277 -15.08 6.42 4.98
N ILE A 278 -14.48 6.23 6.17
CA ILE A 278 -13.86 4.97 6.58
C ILE A 278 -14.60 4.45 7.81
#